data_AF-A0A916D5P1-F1
#
_entry.id   AF-A0A916D5P1-F1
#
_cell.length_a   1.000
_cell.length_b   1.000
_cell.length_c   1.000
_cell.angle_alpha   90.00
_cell.angle_beta   90.00
_cell.angle_gamma   90.00
#
_symmetry.space_group_name_H-M   'P 1'
#
loop_
_entity.id
_entity.type
_entity.pdbx_description
1 polymer ?
#
loop_
_entity_poly.entity_id
_entity_poly.type
_entity_poly.pdbx_seq_one_letter_code
_entity_poly.pdbx_strand_id
1 'polypeptide(L)'
;LKAALPGSTFLLNSMYGPDEVWQHLPRHIQEQLISKKIKFYVIDAYKVGTATGMGGRVNTIMQTCFFAISGVLPKDVAIESIKKSIKKTYGKKGDQIVQQNYQAVDATIANLHEVKVPATASSTITMPPVVPNTAPEFIKSVTAQIIAGFGDDLPVSKMPVDGTFPTGTTQWEKRNIALEIPVWDPVTCIQCNKCAMVCPHAAIRTKVYDAALLPKAPATFKGVDYKGPEYKGMKYTVQVAPEDCTGCELCVDVCPAKNKSEVRLKAINMAAQPPIRETEHANFNFFLGLPEADRTTVKVDSVKGAQFLQPLFEFSGACSGCGETPYVKLVSQLFGDRTIVANATGCSSIYG
;
A
#
# COMPACT_ATOMS: atom_id res chain seq x y z
N LEU A 1 7.21 17.51 -10.94
CA LEU A 1 8.07 17.62 -12.16
C LEU A 1 9.16 18.69 -11.99
N LYS A 2 9.87 18.70 -10.84
CA LYS A 2 10.80 19.77 -10.46
C LYS A 2 11.93 19.96 -11.50
N ALA A 3 12.61 18.86 -11.86
CA ALA A 3 13.75 18.85 -12.78
C ALA A 3 13.37 18.87 -14.28
N ALA A 4 12.08 18.75 -14.64
CA ALA A 4 11.68 18.72 -16.05
C ALA A 4 11.95 20.06 -16.74
N LEU A 5 12.59 20.03 -17.91
CA LEU A 5 12.79 21.19 -18.77
C LEU A 5 11.51 21.50 -19.58
N PRO A 6 11.33 22.73 -20.10
CA PRO A 6 10.24 23.02 -21.01
C PRO A 6 10.22 22.09 -22.24
N GLY A 7 9.04 21.62 -22.64
CA GLY A 7 8.84 20.70 -23.76
C GLY A 7 9.15 19.23 -23.48
N SER A 8 9.53 18.88 -22.25
CA SER A 8 9.83 17.48 -21.88
C SER A 8 8.60 16.57 -22.04
N THR A 9 8.85 15.27 -22.18
CA THR A 9 7.82 14.23 -22.14
C THR A 9 7.63 13.72 -20.71
N PHE A 10 6.38 13.61 -20.26
CA PHE A 10 6.01 13.00 -18.99
C PHE A 10 5.10 11.80 -19.25
N LEU A 11 5.48 10.64 -18.71
CA LEU A 11 4.71 9.41 -18.77
C LEU A 11 4.21 9.07 -17.36
N LEU A 12 2.90 8.83 -17.24
CA LEU A 12 2.28 8.40 -16.00
C LEU A 12 1.61 7.04 -16.18
N ASN A 13 1.93 6.10 -15.29
CA ASN A 13 1.12 4.90 -15.11
C ASN A 13 -0.05 5.23 -14.17
N SER A 14 -1.28 5.06 -14.63
CA SER A 14 -2.50 5.48 -13.92
C SER A 14 -3.67 4.59 -14.32
N MET A 15 -4.57 4.31 -13.38
CA MET A 15 -5.85 3.65 -13.65
C MET A 15 -6.84 4.54 -14.42
N TYR A 16 -6.61 5.85 -14.42
CA TYR A 16 -7.42 6.84 -15.13
C TYR A 16 -6.91 7.02 -16.57
N GLY A 17 -7.85 7.01 -17.52
CA GLY A 17 -7.56 7.20 -18.94
C GLY A 17 -7.23 8.65 -19.31
N PRO A 18 -6.92 8.93 -20.60
CA PRO A 18 -6.50 10.25 -21.06
C PRO A 18 -7.56 11.36 -20.85
N ASP A 19 -8.84 10.99 -20.81
CA ASP A 19 -9.94 11.94 -20.63
C ASP A 19 -10.24 12.26 -19.15
N GLU A 20 -9.74 11.43 -18.23
CA GLU A 20 -10.07 11.51 -16.80
C GLU A 20 -8.87 11.95 -15.96
N VAL A 21 -7.66 11.48 -16.32
CA VAL A 21 -6.44 11.63 -15.50
C VAL A 21 -6.15 13.08 -15.11
N TRP A 22 -6.49 14.04 -15.98
CA TRP A 22 -6.27 15.46 -15.69
C TRP A 22 -6.95 15.90 -14.39
N GLN A 23 -8.18 15.47 -14.14
CA GLN A 23 -8.97 15.86 -12.96
C GLN A 23 -8.41 15.29 -11.66
N HIS A 24 -7.60 14.23 -11.74
CA HIS A 24 -6.99 13.56 -10.59
C HIS A 24 -5.59 14.08 -10.26
N LEU A 25 -5.01 14.96 -11.09
CA LEU A 25 -3.70 15.54 -10.82
C LEU A 25 -3.78 16.68 -9.80
N PRO A 26 -2.82 16.80 -8.86
CA PRO A 26 -2.71 17.96 -7.99
C PRO A 26 -2.49 19.26 -8.79
N ARG A 27 -3.01 20.38 -8.27
CA ARG A 27 -2.92 21.71 -8.90
C ARG A 27 -1.50 22.07 -9.31
N HIS A 28 -0.55 21.90 -8.40
CA HIS A 28 0.87 22.19 -8.66
C HIS A 28 1.45 21.38 -9.83
N ILE A 29 1.01 20.14 -10.03
CA ILE A 29 1.45 19.30 -11.15
C ILE A 29 0.83 19.81 -12.45
N GLN A 30 -0.48 20.15 -12.45
CA GLN A 30 -1.13 20.76 -13.61
C GLN A 30 -0.42 22.06 -14.04
N GLU A 31 -0.13 22.94 -13.09
CA GLU A 31 0.60 24.19 -13.35
C GLU A 31 1.99 23.94 -13.96
N GLN A 32 2.72 22.92 -13.49
CA GLN A 32 4.00 22.53 -14.09
C GLN A 32 3.85 21.97 -15.51
N LEU A 33 2.82 21.14 -15.76
CA LEU A 33 2.55 20.61 -17.10
C LEU A 33 2.27 21.74 -18.10
N ILE A 34 1.49 22.73 -17.69
CA ILE A 34 1.11 23.89 -18.53
C ILE A 34 2.29 24.81 -18.77
N SER A 35 2.89 25.34 -17.70
CA SER A 35 3.95 26.34 -17.78
C SER A 35 5.17 25.82 -18.55
N LYS A 36 5.50 24.55 -18.37
CA LYS A 36 6.62 23.89 -19.05
C LYS A 36 6.20 23.26 -20.39
N LYS A 37 4.96 23.39 -20.85
CA LYS A 37 4.47 22.82 -22.13
C LYS A 37 4.84 21.33 -22.27
N ILE A 38 4.59 20.55 -21.22
CA ILE A 38 4.97 19.14 -21.15
C ILE A 38 4.09 18.31 -22.09
N LYS A 39 4.70 17.38 -22.82
CA LYS A 39 3.97 16.34 -23.56
C LYS A 39 3.58 15.24 -22.58
N PHE A 40 2.29 15.12 -22.30
CA PHE A 40 1.81 14.22 -21.25
C PHE A 40 1.22 12.95 -21.86
N TYR A 41 1.70 11.78 -21.41
CA TYR A 41 1.19 10.47 -21.79
C TYR A 41 0.73 9.68 -20.56
N VAL A 42 -0.31 8.88 -20.75
CA VAL A 42 -0.87 8.01 -19.72
C VAL A 42 -1.09 6.59 -20.25
N ILE A 43 -0.94 5.61 -19.36
CA ILE A 43 -1.27 4.21 -19.59
C ILE A 43 -1.71 3.57 -18.28
N ASP A 44 -2.67 2.64 -18.33
CA ASP A 44 -2.91 1.70 -17.24
C ASP A 44 -2.10 0.43 -17.47
N ALA A 45 -0.86 0.42 -16.98
CA ALA A 45 0.05 -0.69 -17.19
C ALA A 45 -0.38 -1.95 -16.43
N TYR A 46 -1.15 -1.83 -15.35
CA TYR A 46 -1.65 -2.97 -14.60
C TYR A 46 -2.79 -3.68 -15.32
N LYS A 47 -3.72 -2.92 -15.92
CA LYS A 47 -4.76 -3.45 -16.79
C LYS A 47 -4.18 -4.13 -18.01
N VAL A 48 -3.18 -3.51 -18.66
CA VAL A 48 -2.46 -4.14 -19.79
C VAL A 48 -1.77 -5.43 -19.34
N GLY A 49 -1.03 -5.39 -18.23
CA GLY A 49 -0.33 -6.57 -17.72
C GLY A 49 -1.27 -7.73 -17.37
N THR A 50 -2.44 -7.44 -16.81
CA THR A 50 -3.47 -8.44 -16.53
C THR A 50 -4.05 -9.02 -17.81
N ALA A 51 -4.40 -8.18 -18.78
CA ALA A 51 -4.98 -8.61 -20.05
C ALA A 51 -4.01 -9.47 -20.89
N THR A 52 -2.70 -9.25 -20.75
CA THR A 52 -1.67 -10.01 -21.49
C THR A 52 -1.06 -11.15 -20.68
N GLY A 53 -1.60 -11.48 -19.49
CA GLY A 53 -1.13 -12.58 -18.65
C GLY A 53 0.21 -12.32 -17.95
N MET A 54 0.69 -11.08 -17.91
CA MET A 54 1.88 -10.66 -17.15
C MET A 54 1.58 -10.36 -15.68
N GLY A 55 0.30 -10.27 -15.30
CA GLY A 55 -0.13 -9.90 -13.95
C GLY A 55 0.30 -8.49 -13.58
N GLY A 56 0.79 -8.29 -12.34
CA GLY A 56 1.26 -6.99 -11.85
C GLY A 56 2.63 -6.53 -12.38
N ARG A 57 3.24 -7.23 -13.35
CA ARG A 57 4.58 -6.89 -13.88
C ARG A 57 4.46 -5.85 -15.00
N VAL A 58 4.79 -4.60 -14.68
CA VAL A 58 4.67 -3.47 -15.61
C VAL A 58 5.98 -3.08 -16.31
N ASN A 59 7.10 -3.73 -16.00
CA ASN A 59 8.43 -3.34 -16.49
C ASN A 59 8.54 -3.31 -18.03
N THR A 60 8.13 -4.39 -18.72
CA THR A 60 8.15 -4.46 -20.20
C THR A 60 7.23 -3.40 -20.79
N ILE A 61 6.05 -3.19 -20.19
CA ILE A 61 5.06 -2.21 -20.64
C ILE A 61 5.63 -0.79 -20.53
N MET A 62 6.20 -0.42 -19.37
CA MET A 62 6.79 0.91 -19.17
C MET A 62 8.03 1.14 -20.03
N GLN A 63 8.84 0.10 -20.26
CA GLN A 63 9.98 0.15 -21.18
C GLN A 63 9.51 0.41 -22.62
N THR A 64 8.47 -0.29 -23.07
CA THR A 64 7.88 -0.07 -24.40
C THR A 64 7.34 1.35 -24.53
N CYS A 65 6.68 1.88 -23.50
CA CYS A 65 6.24 3.27 -23.48
C CYS A 65 7.41 4.23 -23.67
N PHE A 66 8.48 4.07 -22.90
CA PHE A 66 9.69 4.90 -23.00
C PHE A 66 10.22 4.96 -24.44
N PHE A 67 10.43 3.81 -25.08
CA PHE A 67 10.94 3.78 -26.45
C PHE A 67 9.96 4.35 -27.48
N ALA A 68 8.65 4.21 -27.24
CA ALA A 68 7.62 4.75 -28.14
C ALA A 68 7.54 6.28 -28.13
N ILE A 69 7.88 6.95 -27.01
CA ILE A 69 7.65 8.40 -26.84
C ILE A 69 8.91 9.22 -26.52
N SER A 70 10.05 8.58 -26.28
CA SER A 70 11.31 9.28 -25.97
C SER A 70 11.96 9.96 -27.19
N GLY A 71 11.70 9.43 -28.39
CA GLY A 71 12.33 9.91 -29.63
C GLY A 71 13.82 9.54 -29.78
N VAL A 72 14.36 8.68 -28.90
CA VAL A 72 15.76 8.22 -28.97
C VAL A 72 16.02 7.33 -30.21
N LEU A 73 14.99 6.61 -30.65
CA LEU A 73 15.00 5.80 -31.87
C LEU A 73 13.70 6.00 -32.65
N PRO A 74 13.70 5.79 -33.98
CA PRO A 74 12.47 5.65 -34.74
C PRO A 74 11.58 4.55 -34.14
N LYS A 75 10.27 4.80 -34.05
CA LYS A 75 9.32 3.93 -33.34
C LYS A 75 9.39 2.46 -33.81
N ASP A 76 9.42 2.25 -35.13
CA ASP A 76 9.43 0.89 -35.70
C ASP A 76 10.72 0.13 -35.36
N VAL A 77 11.87 0.81 -35.44
CA VAL A 77 13.18 0.27 -35.05
C VAL A 77 13.22 -0.07 -33.57
N ALA A 78 12.61 0.77 -32.73
CA ALA A 78 12.55 0.56 -31.29
C ALA A 78 11.70 -0.67 -30.94
N ILE A 79 10.52 -0.81 -31.55
CA ILE A 79 9.62 -1.96 -31.35
C ILE A 79 10.31 -3.26 -31.80
N GLU A 80 10.95 -3.26 -32.98
CA GLU A 80 11.69 -4.43 -33.46
C GLU A 80 12.83 -4.81 -32.50
N SER A 81 13.59 -3.82 -32.03
CA SER A 81 14.69 -4.03 -31.09
C SER A 81 14.23 -4.60 -29.75
N ILE A 82 13.10 -4.11 -29.22
CA ILE A 82 12.48 -4.66 -28.00
C ILE A 82 12.10 -6.12 -28.21
N LYS A 83 11.40 -6.46 -29.30
CA LYS A 83 11.01 -7.84 -29.60
C LYS A 83 12.24 -8.76 -29.75
N LYS A 84 13.30 -8.29 -30.42
CA LYS A 84 14.57 -9.02 -30.52
C LYS A 84 15.23 -9.27 -29.15
N SER A 85 15.23 -8.27 -28.27
CA SER A 85 15.77 -8.38 -26.90
C SER A 85 14.96 -9.36 -26.05
N ILE A 86 13.63 -9.32 -26.15
CA ILE A 86 12.72 -10.28 -25.49
C ILE A 86 13.03 -11.70 -25.94
N LYS A 87 13.16 -11.96 -27.24
CA LYS A 87 13.51 -13.30 -27.76
C LYS A 87 14.86 -13.79 -27.24
N LYS A 88 15.87 -12.92 -27.20
CA LYS A 88 17.20 -13.25 -26.66
C LYS A 88 17.14 -13.59 -25.17
N THR A 89 16.40 -12.82 -24.39
CA THR A 89 16.34 -12.94 -22.92
C THR A 89 15.46 -14.10 -22.48
N TYR A 90 14.30 -14.27 -23.10
CA TYR A 90 13.27 -15.21 -22.68
C TYR A 90 13.12 -16.43 -23.57
N GLY A 91 13.84 -16.52 -24.70
CA GLY A 91 13.76 -17.67 -25.61
C GLY A 91 14.06 -19.00 -24.92
N LYS A 92 14.96 -19.02 -23.93
CA LYS A 92 15.25 -20.21 -23.12
C LYS A 92 14.12 -20.61 -22.16
N LYS A 93 13.16 -19.72 -21.88
CA LYS A 93 12.02 -19.98 -20.98
C LYS A 93 10.78 -20.48 -21.73
N GLY A 94 10.86 -20.65 -23.05
CA GLY A 94 9.80 -21.20 -23.89
C GLY A 94 9.07 -20.15 -24.73
N ASP A 95 8.56 -20.58 -25.89
CA ASP A 95 7.93 -19.71 -26.88
C ASP A 95 6.67 -19.02 -26.36
N GLN A 96 5.91 -19.67 -25.48
CA GLN A 96 4.72 -19.09 -24.86
C GLN A 96 5.04 -17.80 -24.10
N ILE A 97 6.14 -17.76 -23.34
CA ILE A 97 6.57 -16.57 -22.59
C ILE A 97 7.02 -15.46 -23.54
N VAL A 98 7.70 -15.82 -24.63
CA VAL A 98 8.11 -14.85 -25.66
C VAL A 98 6.88 -14.22 -26.31
N GLN A 99 5.88 -15.03 -26.69
CA GLN A 99 4.64 -14.53 -27.30
C GLN A 99 3.82 -13.65 -26.34
N GLN A 100 3.74 -14.01 -25.05
CA GLN A 100 3.10 -13.15 -24.04
C GLN A 100 3.77 -11.77 -23.96
N ASN A 101 5.10 -11.73 -24.00
CA ASN A 101 5.82 -10.45 -23.99
C ASN A 101 5.61 -9.66 -25.29
N TYR A 102 5.52 -10.33 -26.45
CA TYR A 102 5.19 -9.64 -27.71
C TYR A 102 3.78 -9.04 -27.68
N GLN A 103 2.80 -9.80 -27.20
CA GLN A 103 1.44 -9.30 -27.00
C GLN A 103 1.42 -8.12 -26.03
N ALA A 104 2.22 -8.15 -24.97
CA ALA A 104 2.37 -7.03 -24.04
C ALA A 104 2.93 -5.78 -24.72
N VAL A 105 3.95 -5.90 -25.56
CA VAL A 105 4.49 -4.78 -26.34
C VAL A 105 3.41 -4.19 -27.24
N ASP A 106 2.69 -5.01 -27.99
CA ASP A 106 1.68 -4.54 -28.94
C ASP A 106 0.48 -3.90 -28.21
N ALA A 107 0.00 -4.54 -27.14
CA ALA A 107 -1.06 -4.01 -26.28
C ALA A 107 -0.65 -2.68 -25.61
N THR A 108 0.62 -2.54 -25.22
CA THR A 108 1.15 -1.29 -24.66
C THR A 108 1.00 -0.15 -25.65
N ILE A 109 1.41 -0.33 -26.90
CA ILE A 109 1.34 0.72 -27.92
C ILE A 109 -0.11 1.12 -28.20
N ALA A 110 -1.04 0.15 -28.16
CA ALA A 110 -2.46 0.41 -28.35
C ALA A 110 -3.13 1.16 -27.17
N ASN A 111 -2.57 1.04 -25.96
CA ASN A 111 -3.13 1.63 -24.73
C ASN A 111 -2.30 2.81 -24.18
N LEU A 112 -1.28 3.25 -24.92
CA LEU A 112 -0.50 4.44 -24.58
C LEU A 112 -1.14 5.66 -25.23
N HIS A 113 -1.69 6.54 -24.40
CA HIS A 113 -2.47 7.68 -24.87
C HIS A 113 -1.80 9.00 -24.52
N GLU A 114 -1.80 9.92 -25.48
CA GLU A 114 -1.43 11.32 -25.23
C GLU A 114 -2.60 12.05 -24.57
N VAL A 115 -2.31 12.80 -23.52
CA VAL A 115 -3.26 13.63 -22.80
C VAL A 115 -3.13 15.06 -23.30
N LYS A 116 -4.23 15.62 -23.80
CA LYS A 116 -4.25 17.04 -24.17
C LYS A 116 -4.19 17.90 -22.91
N VAL A 117 -3.06 18.57 -22.70
CA VAL A 117 -2.86 19.48 -21.56
C VAL A 117 -3.69 20.76 -21.80
N PRO A 118 -4.68 21.08 -20.93
CA PRO A 118 -5.47 22.30 -21.03
C PRO A 118 -4.63 23.57 -20.80
N ALA A 119 -5.17 24.73 -21.16
CA ALA A 119 -4.47 26.02 -20.98
C ALA A 119 -4.43 26.50 -19.52
N THR A 120 -5.31 25.97 -18.66
CA THR A 120 -5.45 26.42 -17.26
C THR A 120 -5.51 25.25 -16.29
N ALA A 121 -5.00 25.46 -15.08
CA ALA A 121 -5.07 24.49 -14.00
C ALA A 121 -6.42 24.57 -13.28
N SER A 122 -7.18 23.48 -13.30
CA SER A 122 -8.54 23.38 -12.76
C SER A 122 -8.60 22.66 -11.41
N SER A 123 -7.59 21.86 -11.06
CA SER A 123 -7.64 20.97 -9.89
C SER A 123 -7.68 21.73 -8.57
N THR A 124 -8.54 21.35 -7.64
CA THR A 124 -8.53 21.85 -6.25
C THR A 124 -7.66 20.98 -5.33
N ILE A 125 -7.09 19.90 -5.85
CA ILE A 125 -6.30 18.93 -5.09
C ILE A 125 -4.92 19.52 -4.81
N THR A 126 -4.54 19.57 -3.54
CA THR A 126 -3.18 19.91 -3.08
C THR A 126 -2.40 18.66 -2.74
N MET A 127 -1.08 18.71 -2.86
CA MET A 127 -0.24 17.63 -2.33
C MET A 127 -0.39 17.59 -0.80
N PRO A 128 -0.70 16.42 -0.21
CA PRO A 128 -0.70 16.30 1.24
C PRO A 128 0.73 16.49 1.79
N PRO A 129 0.87 16.84 3.08
CA PRO A 129 2.17 16.81 3.73
C PRO A 129 2.72 15.38 3.72
N VAL A 130 4.05 15.24 3.73
CA VAL A 130 4.75 13.95 3.66
C VAL A 130 4.41 13.05 4.85
N VAL A 131 4.18 13.66 6.01
CA VAL A 131 3.66 13.03 7.22
C VAL A 131 2.52 13.88 7.77
N PRO A 132 1.58 13.31 8.55
CA PRO A 132 0.51 14.10 9.17
C PRO A 132 1.03 15.25 10.04
N ASN A 133 0.30 16.38 10.06
CA ASN A 133 0.66 17.53 10.89
C ASN A 133 0.65 17.23 12.41
N THR A 134 -0.05 16.17 12.81
CA THR A 134 -0.10 15.66 14.19
C THR A 134 1.14 14.86 14.58
N ALA A 135 2.04 14.56 13.64
CA ALA A 135 3.27 13.85 13.92
C ALA A 135 4.21 14.66 14.84
N PRO A 136 5.05 13.99 15.66
CA PRO A 136 6.03 14.65 16.52
C PRO A 136 7.01 15.52 15.71
N GLU A 137 7.58 16.53 16.37
CA GLU A 137 8.44 17.52 15.71
C GLU A 137 9.67 16.92 15.03
N PHE A 138 10.30 15.91 15.64
CA PHE A 138 11.41 15.19 15.02
C PHE A 138 10.99 14.52 13.69
N ILE A 139 9.78 13.94 13.65
CA ILE A 139 9.26 13.28 12.45
C ILE A 139 9.00 14.30 11.34
N LYS A 140 8.37 15.44 11.66
CA LYS A 140 8.08 16.49 10.68
C LYS A 140 9.33 17.18 10.15
N SER A 141 10.32 17.44 11.01
CA SER A 141 11.49 18.26 10.66
C SER A 141 12.68 17.44 10.14
N VAL A 142 12.77 16.15 10.46
CA VAL A 142 13.88 15.27 10.07
C VAL A 142 13.36 14.15 9.16
N THR A 143 12.55 13.23 9.70
CA THR A 143 12.10 12.04 8.97
C THR A 143 11.35 12.37 7.69
N ALA A 144 10.46 13.36 7.71
CA ALA A 144 9.70 13.79 6.54
C ALA A 144 10.58 14.37 5.43
N GLN A 145 11.68 15.06 5.76
CA GLN A 145 12.63 15.57 4.75
C GLN A 145 13.38 14.42 4.09
N ILE A 146 13.80 13.42 4.87
CA ILE A 146 14.45 12.21 4.35
C ILE A 146 13.50 11.46 3.42
N ILE A 147 12.25 11.21 3.84
CA ILE A 147 11.22 10.54 3.02
C ILE A 147 10.96 11.32 1.72
N ALA A 148 10.97 12.66 1.77
CA ALA A 148 10.78 13.52 0.61
C ALA A 148 11.98 13.57 -0.36
N GLY A 149 13.11 12.94 -0.01
CA GLY A 149 14.34 12.98 -0.81
C GLY A 149 15.17 14.24 -0.61
N PHE A 150 14.98 14.96 0.49
CA PHE A 150 15.74 16.15 0.90
C PHE A 150 16.62 15.88 2.13
N GLY A 151 17.08 14.63 2.30
CA GLY A 151 17.91 14.22 3.43
C GLY A 151 19.28 14.93 3.45
N ASP A 152 19.88 15.16 2.28
CA ASP A 152 21.16 15.86 2.13
C ASP A 152 21.10 17.35 2.53
N ASP A 153 19.90 17.94 2.54
CA ASP A 153 19.69 19.35 2.93
C ASP A 153 19.64 19.52 4.46
N LEU A 154 19.59 18.43 5.24
CA LEU A 154 19.53 18.48 6.69
C LEU A 154 20.87 18.85 7.31
N PRO A 155 20.95 19.88 8.16
CA PRO A 155 22.19 20.23 8.84
C PRO A 155 22.53 19.21 9.93
N VAL A 156 23.83 19.05 10.22
CA VAL A 156 24.34 18.14 11.27
C VAL A 156 23.65 18.38 12.63
N SER A 157 23.31 19.63 12.94
CA SER A 157 22.59 20.02 14.17
C SER A 157 21.21 19.40 14.36
N LYS A 158 20.61 18.81 13.31
CA LYS A 158 19.32 18.12 13.37
C LYS A 158 19.44 16.63 13.67
N MET A 159 20.64 16.07 13.62
CA MET A 159 20.88 14.66 13.86
C MET A 159 21.18 14.40 15.35
N PRO A 160 20.72 13.26 15.91
CA PRO A 160 21.14 12.80 17.22
C PRO A 160 22.66 12.59 17.27
N VAL A 161 23.30 13.03 18.36
CA VAL A 161 24.78 13.00 18.50
C VAL A 161 25.36 11.58 18.55
N ASP A 162 24.55 10.61 18.95
CA ASP A 162 24.90 9.20 19.12
C ASP A 162 24.22 8.30 18.07
N GLY A 163 23.47 8.89 17.14
CA GLY A 163 22.70 8.14 16.15
C GLY A 163 21.44 7.44 16.67
N THR A 164 20.97 7.75 17.89
CA THR A 164 19.75 7.14 18.45
C THR A 164 18.49 7.76 17.84
N PHE A 165 17.61 6.94 17.27
CA PHE A 165 16.32 7.37 16.72
C PHE A 165 15.14 7.03 17.64
N PRO A 166 14.05 7.83 17.62
CA PRO A 166 12.82 7.47 18.32
C PRO A 166 12.20 6.22 17.71
N THR A 167 11.47 5.45 18.52
CA THR A 167 10.71 4.28 18.07
C THR A 167 9.30 4.65 17.59
N GLY A 168 8.63 3.73 16.90
CA GLY A 168 7.25 3.91 16.46
C GLY A 168 7.07 5.01 15.41
N THR A 169 8.07 5.28 14.58
CA THR A 169 8.00 6.35 13.58
C THR A 169 7.23 5.97 12.32
N THR A 170 7.16 4.67 12.01
CA THR A 170 6.50 4.13 10.82
C THR A 170 4.98 4.41 10.79
N GLN A 171 4.36 4.58 11.96
CA GLN A 171 2.93 4.93 12.08
C GLN A 171 2.58 6.26 11.40
N TRP A 172 3.56 7.14 11.14
CA TRP A 172 3.35 8.44 10.51
C TRP A 172 3.57 8.45 8.99
N GLU A 173 4.06 7.35 8.40
CA GLU A 173 4.44 7.33 6.97
C GLU A 173 3.23 7.24 6.03
N LYS A 174 2.28 6.35 6.32
CA LYS A 174 1.03 6.17 5.56
C LYS A 174 1.28 6.08 4.04
N ARG A 175 2.20 5.17 3.66
CA ARG A 175 2.82 5.06 2.32
C ARG A 175 1.81 4.88 1.17
N ASN A 176 0.66 4.29 1.46
CA ASN A 176 -0.48 4.12 0.55
C ASN A 176 -0.12 3.48 -0.80
N ILE A 177 0.51 2.29 -0.76
CA ILE A 177 1.09 1.64 -1.94
C ILE A 177 0.24 0.50 -2.53
N ALA A 178 -0.75 -0.01 -1.80
CA ALA A 178 -1.53 -1.16 -2.25
C ALA A 178 -2.62 -0.77 -3.24
N LEU A 179 -2.75 -1.48 -4.36
CA LEU A 179 -3.86 -1.27 -5.31
C LEU A 179 -5.19 -1.81 -4.78
N GLU A 180 -5.11 -2.90 -4.02
CA GLU A 180 -6.25 -3.54 -3.37
C GLU A 180 -5.96 -3.76 -1.88
N ILE A 181 -6.99 -3.71 -1.06
CA ILE A 181 -6.90 -3.93 0.39
C ILE A 181 -7.99 -4.90 0.87
N PRO A 182 -7.77 -5.61 2.00
CA PRO A 182 -8.75 -6.53 2.52
C PRO A 182 -10.00 -5.81 3.07
N VAL A 183 -11.17 -6.21 2.60
CA VAL A 183 -12.48 -5.81 3.11
C VAL A 183 -13.07 -6.93 3.96
N TRP A 184 -13.51 -6.57 5.17
CA TRP A 184 -14.12 -7.50 6.11
C TRP A 184 -15.62 -7.68 5.88
N ASP A 185 -16.04 -8.94 5.76
CA ASP A 185 -17.42 -9.41 5.83
C ASP A 185 -17.73 -9.94 7.24
N PRO A 186 -18.48 -9.17 8.06
CA PRO A 186 -18.83 -9.56 9.41
C PRO A 186 -19.77 -10.78 9.50
N VAL A 187 -20.59 -11.04 8.47
CA VAL A 187 -21.59 -12.12 8.47
C VAL A 187 -20.90 -13.48 8.35
N THR A 188 -19.95 -13.59 7.44
CA THR A 188 -19.15 -14.81 7.23
C THR A 188 -18.10 -15.01 8.33
N CYS A 189 -17.67 -13.95 9.02
CA CYS A 189 -16.57 -13.99 9.96
C CYS A 189 -16.85 -14.87 11.20
N ILE A 190 -15.89 -15.76 11.50
CA ILE A 190 -15.89 -16.63 12.68
C ILE A 190 -15.03 -16.11 13.84
N GLN A 191 -14.45 -14.90 13.70
CA GLN A 191 -13.67 -14.21 14.74
C GLN A 191 -12.44 -15.00 15.23
N CYS A 192 -11.68 -15.62 14.32
CA CYS A 192 -10.52 -16.45 14.67
C CYS A 192 -9.18 -15.68 14.76
N ASN A 193 -9.16 -14.40 14.38
CA ASN A 193 -8.00 -13.51 14.32
C ASN A 193 -6.79 -13.98 13.47
N LYS A 194 -6.92 -15.04 12.67
CA LYS A 194 -5.83 -15.53 11.81
C LYS A 194 -5.35 -14.48 10.80
N CYS A 195 -6.26 -13.66 10.28
CA CYS A 195 -5.92 -12.56 9.37
C CYS A 195 -4.96 -11.54 10.00
N ALA A 196 -5.17 -11.18 11.27
CA ALA A 196 -4.28 -10.28 12.01
C ALA A 196 -2.95 -10.96 12.40
N MET A 197 -2.99 -12.27 12.69
CA MET A 197 -1.80 -13.05 13.02
C MET A 197 -0.79 -13.06 11.86
N VAL A 198 -1.25 -13.36 10.65
CA VAL A 198 -0.37 -13.53 9.48
C VAL A 198 0.04 -12.23 8.81
N CYS A 199 -0.56 -11.10 9.19
CA CYS A 199 -0.26 -9.82 8.55
C CYS A 199 1.20 -9.42 8.84
N PRO A 200 2.06 -9.30 7.81
CA PRO A 200 3.47 -8.96 8.00
C PRO A 200 3.68 -7.52 8.47
N HIS A 201 2.74 -6.62 8.16
CA HIS A 201 2.89 -5.19 8.46
C HIS A 201 1.99 -4.70 9.59
N ALA A 202 1.30 -5.60 10.29
CA ALA A 202 0.25 -5.25 11.28
C ALA A 202 -0.84 -4.31 10.71
N ALA A 203 -1.09 -4.37 9.40
CA ALA A 203 -2.04 -3.52 8.68
C ALA A 203 -3.49 -4.05 8.72
N ILE A 204 -3.75 -5.21 9.35
CA ILE A 204 -5.09 -5.67 9.69
C ILE A 204 -5.08 -6.15 11.14
N ARG A 205 -5.95 -5.58 11.97
CA ARG A 205 -5.99 -5.80 13.42
C ARG A 205 -7.40 -6.13 13.88
N THR A 206 -7.49 -6.65 15.09
CA THR A 206 -8.76 -6.94 15.72
C THR A 206 -8.82 -6.32 17.11
N LYS A 207 -9.99 -5.84 17.51
CA LYS A 207 -10.26 -5.37 18.87
C LYS A 207 -11.55 -5.95 19.38
N VAL A 208 -11.60 -6.12 20.70
CA VAL A 208 -12.80 -6.40 21.47
C VAL A 208 -13.01 -5.27 22.47
N TYR A 209 -14.20 -4.68 22.52
CA TYR A 209 -14.45 -3.42 23.24
C TYR A 209 -15.92 -3.29 23.67
N ASP A 210 -16.19 -2.36 24.59
CA ASP A 210 -17.55 -2.11 25.09
C ASP A 210 -18.47 -1.54 23.99
N ALA A 211 -19.71 -2.06 23.91
CA ALA A 211 -20.71 -1.60 22.98
C ALA A 211 -21.05 -0.10 23.13
N ALA A 212 -20.88 0.48 24.32
CA ALA A 212 -21.12 1.89 24.62
C ALA A 212 -20.20 2.85 23.83
N LEU A 213 -19.13 2.35 23.20
CA LEU A 213 -18.23 3.16 22.38
C LEU A 213 -18.72 3.32 20.93
N LEU A 214 -19.57 2.43 20.43
CA LEU A 214 -20.08 2.45 19.05
C LEU A 214 -20.91 3.69 18.65
N PRO A 215 -21.66 4.36 19.54
CA PRO A 215 -22.39 5.56 19.16
C PRO A 215 -21.51 6.71 18.64
N LYS A 216 -20.20 6.68 18.90
CA LYS A 216 -19.22 7.66 18.39
C LYS A 216 -18.52 7.22 17.10
N ALA A 217 -18.83 6.02 16.60
CA ALA A 217 -18.16 5.45 15.45
C ALA A 217 -18.62 6.12 14.14
N PRO A 218 -17.73 6.20 13.11
CA PRO A 218 -18.16 6.54 11.76
C PRO A 218 -19.30 5.65 11.27
N ALA A 219 -20.19 6.17 10.42
CA ALA A 219 -21.33 5.41 9.90
C ALA A 219 -20.93 4.13 9.14
N THR A 220 -19.72 4.12 8.58
CA THR A 220 -19.13 2.99 7.85
C THR A 220 -18.38 2.00 8.74
N PHE A 221 -18.22 2.29 10.03
CA PHE A 221 -17.47 1.45 10.94
C PHE A 221 -18.24 0.19 11.28
N LYS A 222 -17.62 -0.96 11.04
CA LYS A 222 -18.25 -2.27 11.26
C LYS A 222 -17.91 -2.78 12.65
N GLY A 223 -18.92 -3.17 13.42
CA GLY A 223 -18.77 -3.88 14.68
C GLY A 223 -19.85 -4.95 14.83
N VAL A 224 -19.49 -6.12 15.32
CA VAL A 224 -20.43 -7.22 15.60
C VAL A 224 -20.31 -7.69 17.03
N ASP A 225 -21.30 -8.44 17.51
CA ASP A 225 -21.21 -9.09 18.81
C ASP A 225 -20.04 -10.08 18.84
N TYR A 226 -19.30 -10.06 19.93
CA TYR A 226 -18.26 -11.04 20.16
C TYR A 226 -18.84 -12.45 20.32
N LYS A 227 -18.23 -13.41 19.62
CA LYS A 227 -18.56 -14.84 19.67
C LYS A 227 -17.60 -15.52 20.66
N GLY A 228 -18.06 -15.66 21.89
CA GLY A 228 -17.36 -16.40 22.95
C GLY A 228 -17.77 -15.95 24.35
N PRO A 229 -17.66 -16.82 25.37
CA PRO A 229 -17.98 -16.47 26.74
C PRO A 229 -17.00 -15.46 27.37
N GLU A 230 -15.76 -15.40 26.90
CA GLU A 230 -14.66 -14.63 27.50
C GLU A 230 -14.86 -13.10 27.45
N TYR A 231 -15.60 -12.60 26.46
CA TYR A 231 -15.94 -11.18 26.32
C TYR A 231 -17.45 -11.03 26.05
N LYS A 232 -18.26 -11.75 26.82
CA LYS A 232 -19.73 -11.76 26.66
C LYS A 232 -20.29 -10.33 26.73
N GLY A 233 -21.09 -9.96 25.73
CA GLY A 233 -21.71 -8.63 25.64
C GLY A 233 -20.83 -7.55 24.99
N MET A 234 -19.56 -7.85 24.71
CA MET A 234 -18.65 -6.92 24.03
C MET A 234 -18.80 -6.98 22.50
N LYS A 235 -18.31 -5.95 21.84
CA LYS A 235 -18.24 -5.83 20.38
C LYS A 235 -16.87 -6.22 19.86
N TYR A 236 -16.83 -6.65 18.61
CA TYR A 236 -15.66 -7.12 17.91
C TYR A 236 -15.58 -6.47 16.53
N THR A 237 -14.37 -6.05 16.15
CA THR A 237 -14.09 -5.48 14.84
C THR A 237 -12.79 -6.07 14.28
N VAL A 238 -12.78 -6.34 12.97
CA VAL A 238 -11.55 -6.47 12.18
C VAL A 238 -11.40 -5.19 11.37
N GLN A 239 -10.29 -4.48 11.53
CA GLN A 239 -10.03 -3.21 10.85
C GLN A 239 -8.73 -3.26 10.08
N VAL A 240 -8.76 -2.80 8.83
CA VAL A 240 -7.58 -2.59 7.99
C VAL A 240 -7.06 -1.17 8.16
N ALA A 241 -5.74 -1.00 8.15
CA ALA A 241 -5.03 0.26 7.97
C ALA A 241 -4.82 0.46 6.46
N PRO A 242 -5.69 1.21 5.75
CA PRO A 242 -5.70 1.22 4.29
C PRO A 242 -4.40 1.75 3.69
N GLU A 243 -3.75 2.70 4.35
CA GLU A 243 -2.54 3.38 3.86
C GLU A 243 -1.24 2.67 4.25
N ASP A 244 -1.30 1.64 5.10
CA ASP A 244 -0.14 0.84 5.49
C ASP A 244 -0.21 -0.61 4.98
N CYS A 245 -1.36 -1.03 4.44
CA CYS A 245 -1.48 -2.32 3.78
C CYS A 245 -0.63 -2.36 2.51
N THR A 246 0.03 -3.49 2.26
CA THR A 246 0.85 -3.71 1.06
C THR A 246 0.16 -4.58 0.00
N GLY A 247 -1.07 -5.01 0.26
CA GLY A 247 -1.87 -5.82 -0.69
C GLY A 247 -1.34 -7.24 -0.89
N CYS A 248 -0.72 -7.87 0.11
CA CYS A 248 -0.05 -9.17 -0.02
C CYS A 248 -0.98 -10.40 0.02
N GLU A 249 -2.28 -10.21 0.21
CA GLU A 249 -3.33 -11.25 0.19
C GLU A 249 -3.27 -12.35 1.28
N LEU A 250 -2.18 -12.48 2.05
CA LEU A 250 -2.02 -13.52 3.09
C LEU A 250 -3.21 -13.61 4.08
N CYS A 251 -3.80 -12.47 4.43
CA CYS A 251 -4.96 -12.41 5.32
C CYS A 251 -6.25 -13.01 4.70
N VAL A 252 -6.40 -12.91 3.38
CA VAL A 252 -7.46 -13.56 2.60
C VAL A 252 -7.17 -15.04 2.46
N ASP A 253 -5.92 -15.41 2.15
CA ASP A 253 -5.51 -16.80 1.96
C ASP A 253 -5.74 -17.64 3.21
N VAL A 254 -5.27 -17.16 4.37
CA VAL A 254 -5.41 -17.86 5.64
C VAL A 254 -6.84 -17.90 6.17
N CYS A 255 -7.74 -17.05 5.66
CA CYS A 255 -9.10 -16.96 6.17
C CYS A 255 -9.83 -18.30 5.97
N PRO A 256 -10.20 -19.01 7.05
CA PRO A 256 -10.80 -20.34 6.94
C PRO A 256 -12.31 -20.28 6.66
N ALA A 257 -12.94 -19.13 6.89
CA ALA A 257 -14.37 -18.96 6.70
C ALA A 257 -14.69 -18.76 5.22
N LYS A 258 -15.70 -19.50 4.74
CA LYS A 258 -16.24 -19.41 3.39
C LYS A 258 -17.69 -18.93 3.45
N ASN A 259 -18.07 -18.05 2.54
CA ASN A 259 -19.44 -17.62 2.39
C ASN A 259 -20.30 -18.81 1.91
N LYS A 260 -21.48 -18.99 2.50
CA LYS A 260 -22.36 -20.14 2.21
C LYS A 260 -23.04 -20.04 0.85
N SER A 261 -23.32 -18.82 0.38
CA SER A 261 -24.00 -18.55 -0.88
C SER A 261 -23.02 -18.51 -2.06
N GLU A 262 -21.80 -18.01 -1.83
CA GLU A 262 -20.78 -17.89 -2.86
C GLU A 262 -19.40 -18.33 -2.32
N VAL A 263 -19.04 -19.60 -2.56
CA VAL A 263 -17.88 -20.25 -1.92
C VAL A 263 -16.52 -19.65 -2.25
N ARG A 264 -16.42 -18.81 -3.29
CA ARG A 264 -15.20 -18.04 -3.61
C ARG A 264 -14.97 -16.89 -2.63
N LEU A 265 -16.04 -16.36 -2.03
CA LEU A 265 -15.95 -15.29 -1.06
C LEU A 265 -15.64 -15.86 0.33
N LYS A 266 -14.77 -15.17 1.05
CA LYS A 266 -14.38 -15.47 2.43
C LYS A 266 -14.85 -14.35 3.36
N ALA A 267 -14.51 -14.44 4.65
CA ALA A 267 -14.77 -13.33 5.59
C ALA A 267 -13.86 -12.11 5.36
N ILE A 268 -12.75 -12.28 4.64
CA ILE A 268 -11.84 -11.21 4.23
C ILE A 268 -11.63 -11.40 2.73
N ASN A 269 -11.81 -10.35 1.92
CA ASN A 269 -11.66 -10.39 0.46
C ASN A 269 -10.90 -9.15 -0.01
N MET A 270 -10.12 -9.25 -1.07
CA MET A 270 -9.50 -8.08 -1.68
C MET A 270 -10.54 -7.25 -2.43
N ALA A 271 -10.40 -5.92 -2.35
CA ALA A 271 -11.14 -4.98 -3.18
C ALA A 271 -10.23 -3.80 -3.56
N ALA A 272 -10.53 -3.17 -4.69
CA ALA A 272 -9.88 -1.94 -5.12
C ALA A 272 -9.88 -0.90 -3.99
N GLN A 273 -8.70 -0.36 -3.69
CA GLN A 273 -8.49 0.54 -2.57
C GLN A 273 -9.06 1.97 -2.77
N PRO A 274 -8.93 2.62 -3.95
CA PRO A 274 -9.36 4.01 -4.14
C PRO A 274 -10.80 4.34 -3.69
N PRO A 275 -11.84 3.54 -3.99
CA PRO A 275 -13.21 3.86 -3.58
C PRO A 275 -13.47 3.74 -2.08
N ILE A 276 -12.59 3.05 -1.33
CA ILE A 276 -12.80 2.73 0.10
C ILE A 276 -11.74 3.35 1.03
N ARG A 277 -10.66 3.93 0.47
CA ARG A 277 -9.54 4.44 1.25
C ARG A 277 -9.97 5.44 2.32
N GLU A 278 -10.73 6.47 1.94
CA GLU A 278 -11.13 7.55 2.85
C GLU A 278 -12.03 7.05 3.98
N THR A 279 -12.99 6.19 3.65
CA THR A 279 -13.88 5.60 4.66
C THR A 279 -13.12 4.67 5.60
N GLU A 280 -12.20 3.85 5.08
CA GLU A 280 -11.40 2.96 5.92
C GLU A 280 -10.33 3.71 6.72
N HIS A 281 -9.85 4.86 6.25
CA HIS A 281 -8.96 5.73 7.00
C HIS A 281 -9.69 6.32 8.22
N ALA A 282 -10.92 6.82 8.03
CA ALA A 282 -11.76 7.28 9.14
C ALA A 282 -12.09 6.15 10.13
N ASN A 283 -12.43 4.97 9.62
CA ASN A 283 -12.69 3.78 10.43
C ASN A 283 -11.44 3.34 11.23
N PHE A 284 -10.26 3.36 10.61
CA PHE A 284 -9.00 3.00 11.26
C PHE A 284 -8.61 4.01 12.34
N ASN A 285 -8.80 5.31 12.11
CA ASN A 285 -8.59 6.32 13.14
C ASN A 285 -9.50 6.13 14.35
N PHE A 286 -10.79 5.82 14.13
CA PHE A 286 -11.69 5.47 15.22
C PHE A 286 -11.24 4.19 15.94
N PHE A 287 -10.82 3.15 15.20
CA PHE A 287 -10.30 1.90 15.73
C PHE A 287 -9.07 2.09 16.62
N LEU A 288 -8.15 2.98 16.24
CA LEU A 288 -6.99 3.32 17.06
C LEU A 288 -7.39 3.99 18.38
N GLY A 289 -8.48 4.76 18.40
CA GLY A 289 -9.03 5.38 19.62
C GLY A 289 -9.80 4.43 20.56
N LEU A 290 -10.12 3.21 20.12
CA LEU A 290 -10.72 2.19 20.99
C LEU A 290 -9.67 1.67 21.99
N PRO A 291 -10.06 1.30 23.21
CA PRO A 291 -9.13 0.77 24.21
C PRO A 291 -8.47 -0.52 23.72
N GLU A 292 -7.20 -0.70 24.09
CA GLU A 292 -6.52 -1.99 23.96
C GLU A 292 -7.06 -2.97 25.01
N ALA A 293 -7.04 -4.27 24.69
CA ALA A 293 -7.47 -5.29 25.65
C ALA A 293 -6.51 -5.32 26.86
N ASP A 294 -7.05 -5.55 28.05
CA ASP A 294 -6.24 -5.71 29.26
C ASP A 294 -5.37 -6.98 29.13
N ARG A 295 -4.06 -6.76 28.97
CA ARG A 295 -3.07 -7.82 28.77
C ARG A 295 -3.07 -8.89 29.86
N THR A 296 -3.51 -8.56 31.07
CA THR A 296 -3.56 -9.50 32.20
C THR A 296 -4.71 -10.51 32.09
N THR A 297 -5.71 -10.20 31.27
CA THR A 297 -6.93 -11.01 31.10
C THR A 297 -6.96 -11.79 29.78
N VAL A 298 -6.15 -11.38 28.80
CA VAL A 298 -6.10 -12.00 27.48
C VAL A 298 -5.49 -13.41 27.55
N LYS A 299 -6.16 -14.38 26.94
CA LYS A 299 -5.63 -15.75 26.77
C LYS A 299 -4.53 -15.82 25.69
N VAL A 300 -3.29 -15.54 26.10
CA VAL A 300 -2.13 -15.37 25.19
C VAL A 300 -1.59 -16.66 24.56
N ASP A 301 -1.89 -17.83 25.12
CA ASP A 301 -1.50 -19.15 24.59
C ASP A 301 -2.36 -19.60 23.39
N SER A 302 -3.31 -18.77 22.97
CA SER A 302 -4.19 -19.03 21.84
C SER A 302 -3.95 -18.03 20.70
N VAL A 303 -4.02 -18.51 19.45
CA VAL A 303 -3.95 -17.65 18.25
C VAL A 303 -4.98 -16.52 18.31
N LYS A 304 -6.21 -16.81 18.73
CA LYS A 304 -7.27 -15.81 18.84
C LYS A 304 -6.91 -14.74 19.88
N GLY A 305 -6.58 -15.15 21.10
CA GLY A 305 -6.32 -14.23 22.19
C GLY A 305 -5.07 -13.36 21.98
N ALA A 306 -3.95 -13.95 21.54
CA ALA A 306 -2.71 -13.20 21.30
C ALA A 306 -2.88 -12.02 20.33
N GLN A 307 -3.84 -12.08 19.40
CA GLN A 307 -4.09 -11.00 18.44
C GLN A 307 -4.95 -9.85 18.98
N PHE A 308 -5.49 -9.94 20.19
CA PHE A 308 -6.08 -8.79 20.89
C PHE A 308 -5.04 -7.90 21.57
N LEU A 309 -3.81 -8.39 21.72
CA LEU A 309 -2.70 -7.58 22.22
C LEU A 309 -2.23 -6.63 21.11
N GLN A 310 -1.95 -5.39 21.50
CA GLN A 310 -1.40 -4.39 20.59
C GLN A 310 -0.08 -4.88 19.98
N PRO A 311 0.06 -4.90 18.64
CA PRO A 311 1.35 -5.12 18.01
C PRO A 311 2.26 -3.91 18.26
N LEU A 312 3.49 -4.16 18.72
CA LEU A 312 4.51 -3.12 18.96
C LEU A 312 5.56 -3.07 17.84
N PHE A 313 5.36 -3.89 16.80
CA PHE A 313 6.13 -3.88 15.55
C PHE A 313 5.14 -3.78 14.38
N GLU A 314 5.13 -2.64 13.70
CA GLU A 314 4.11 -2.29 12.71
C GLU A 314 4.70 -1.50 11.52
N PHE A 315 4.09 -1.69 10.35
CA PHE A 315 4.32 -0.88 9.14
C PHE A 315 5.78 -0.81 8.68
N SER A 316 6.53 -1.90 8.87
CA SER A 316 7.95 -1.98 8.51
C SER A 316 8.22 -1.82 7.02
N GLY A 317 9.47 -1.53 6.66
CA GLY A 317 9.94 -1.49 5.28
C GLY A 317 10.05 -2.85 4.58
N ALA A 318 9.58 -3.93 5.20
CA ALA A 318 9.69 -5.29 4.66
C ALA A 318 8.86 -5.48 3.38
N CYS A 319 9.25 -6.47 2.57
CA CYS A 319 8.55 -6.84 1.34
C CYS A 319 7.06 -7.17 1.58
N SER A 320 6.23 -6.98 0.57
CA SER A 320 4.85 -7.46 0.57
C SER A 320 4.84 -8.98 0.74
N GLY A 321 4.18 -9.48 1.80
CA GLY A 321 4.16 -10.91 2.12
C GLY A 321 5.43 -11.45 2.79
N CYS A 322 6.22 -10.60 3.44
CA CYS A 322 7.44 -11.01 4.14
C CYS A 322 7.20 -12.13 5.16
N GLY A 323 8.00 -13.20 5.09
CA GLY A 323 7.90 -14.35 5.98
C GLY A 323 8.42 -14.13 7.40
N GLU A 324 9.26 -13.12 7.64
CA GLU A 324 9.89 -12.89 8.96
C GLU A 324 8.98 -12.08 9.92
N THR A 325 8.46 -10.95 9.44
CA THR A 325 7.78 -9.95 10.27
C THR A 325 6.54 -10.42 11.05
N PRO A 326 5.71 -11.40 10.59
CA PRO A 326 4.64 -11.94 11.43
C PRO A 326 5.14 -12.53 12.76
N TYR A 327 6.34 -13.14 12.76
CA TYR A 327 6.95 -13.68 13.96
C TYR A 327 7.42 -12.58 14.90
N VAL A 328 8.13 -11.58 14.38
CA VAL A 328 8.59 -10.42 15.18
C VAL A 328 7.41 -9.66 15.78
N LYS A 329 6.34 -9.44 15.00
CA LYS A 329 5.09 -8.87 15.46
C LYS A 329 4.49 -9.68 16.62
N LEU A 330 4.40 -11.01 16.49
CA LEU A 330 3.85 -11.85 17.55
C LEU A 330 4.71 -11.80 18.83
N VAL A 331 6.04 -11.83 18.71
CA VAL A 331 6.96 -11.66 19.85
C VAL A 331 6.71 -10.32 20.54
N SER A 332 6.54 -9.24 19.76
CA SER A 332 6.23 -7.91 20.28
C SER A 332 4.89 -7.86 21.03
N GLN A 333 3.88 -8.59 20.56
CA GLN A 333 2.57 -8.68 21.22
C GLN A 333 2.68 -9.39 22.57
N LEU A 334 3.43 -10.49 22.64
CA LEU A 334 3.53 -11.32 23.84
C LEU A 334 4.47 -10.72 24.91
N PHE A 335 5.57 -10.10 24.49
CA PHE A 335 6.67 -9.74 25.39
C PHE A 335 7.22 -8.32 25.19
N GLY A 336 6.72 -7.55 24.23
CA GLY A 336 7.34 -6.28 23.82
C GLY A 336 7.30 -5.16 24.86
N ASP A 337 6.49 -5.30 25.91
CA ASP A 337 6.45 -4.40 27.08
C ASP A 337 7.72 -4.47 27.95
N ARG A 338 8.53 -5.52 27.78
CA ARG A 338 9.70 -5.81 28.61
C ARG A 338 10.86 -6.46 27.85
N THR A 339 10.83 -6.44 26.53
CA THR A 339 11.87 -7.06 25.69
C THR A 339 12.88 -6.01 25.24
N ILE A 340 14.16 -6.35 25.32
CA ILE A 340 15.24 -5.64 24.66
C ILE A 340 15.72 -6.50 23.49
N VAL A 341 15.86 -5.91 22.31
CA VAL A 341 16.23 -6.63 21.08
C VAL A 341 17.67 -6.30 20.69
N ALA A 342 18.51 -7.33 20.62
CA ALA A 342 19.81 -7.26 19.95
C ALA A 342 19.67 -7.92 18.57
N ASN A 343 19.69 -7.11 17.51
CA ASN A 343 19.36 -7.57 16.16
C ASN A 343 20.63 -7.66 15.29
N ALA A 344 20.88 -8.84 14.72
CA ALA A 344 22.00 -9.03 13.81
C ALA A 344 21.77 -8.29 12.49
N THR A 345 22.87 -7.93 11.80
CA THR A 345 22.78 -7.31 10.48
C THR A 345 22.19 -8.30 9.46
N GLY A 346 21.17 -7.86 8.74
CA GLY A 346 20.42 -8.66 7.78
C GLY A 346 19.08 -7.99 7.42
N CYS A 347 18.18 -8.71 6.76
CA CYS A 347 16.84 -8.18 6.45
C CYS A 347 16.17 -7.61 7.71
N SER A 348 16.27 -8.32 8.84
CA SER A 348 15.72 -7.91 10.12
C SER A 348 16.23 -6.57 10.63
N SER A 349 17.48 -6.19 10.36
CA SER A 349 18.00 -4.86 10.73
C SER A 349 17.65 -3.76 9.72
N ILE A 350 17.24 -4.12 8.51
CA ILE A 350 16.92 -3.16 7.43
C ILE A 350 15.45 -2.76 7.45
N TYR A 351 14.54 -3.72 7.66
CA TYR A 351 13.14 -3.39 7.85
C TYR A 351 12.80 -3.01 9.30
N GLY A 352 13.71 -3.30 10.23
CA GLY A 352 13.50 -3.29 11.68
C GLY A 352 13.42 -1.91 12.32
#